data_AF-F1LCL5-F1
#
_entry.id   AF-F1LCL5-F1
#
_cell.length_a   1.000
_cell.length_b   1.000
_cell.length_c   1.000
_cell.angle_alpha   90.00
_cell.angle_beta   90.00
_cell.angle_gamma   90.00
#
_symmetry.space_group_name_H-M   'P 1'
#
loop_
_entity.id
_entity.type
_entity.pdbx_description
1 polymer ?
#
loop_
_entity_poly.entity_id
_entity_poly.type
_entity_poly.pdbx_seq_one_letter_code
_entity_poly.pdbx_strand_id
1 'polypeptide(L)'
;MLRHLTCVTYLTELFSLGLLSAVTSNHNHPLHVFAFTTFQVSALVHMMLHLWMYSGSGIAVASKMCRKSYRYKRRFLRLSILLLFSCSFAYYRHNSRCEAYVYSLFALCEYLLVAMNVFFHGTFKYDFAECNVYLF
;
A
#
# COMPACT_ATOMS: atom_id res chain seq x y z
N MET A 1 -6.01 18.16 11.15
CA MET A 1 -6.97 17.24 10.50
C MET A 1 -6.28 16.16 9.67
N LEU A 2 -5.58 16.48 8.56
CA LEU A 2 -4.94 15.45 7.71
C LEU A 2 -4.01 14.49 8.46
N ARG A 3 -3.15 14.98 9.36
CA ARG A 3 -2.24 14.16 10.16
C ARG A 3 -2.93 13.06 10.97
N HIS A 4 -4.10 13.36 11.54
CA HIS A 4 -4.88 12.37 12.31
C HIS A 4 -5.47 11.31 11.37
N LEU A 5 -5.95 11.72 10.19
CA LEU A 5 -6.43 10.77 9.18
C LEU A 5 -5.31 9.84 8.72
N THR A 6 -4.14 10.39 8.42
CA THR A 6 -2.95 9.60 8.02
C THR A 6 -2.58 8.59 9.10
N CYS A 7 -2.59 9.00 10.38
CA CYS A 7 -2.33 8.13 11.52
C CYS A 7 -3.38 7.00 11.65
N VAL A 8 -4.67 7.34 11.57
CA VAL A 8 -5.75 6.32 11.63
C VAL A 8 -5.62 5.32 10.49
N THR A 9 -5.35 5.79 9.27
CA THR A 9 -5.16 4.90 8.12
C THR A 9 -3.93 4.01 8.28
N TYR A 10 -2.85 4.53 8.83
CA TYR A 10 -1.63 3.76 9.12
C TYR A 10 -1.86 2.67 10.17
N LEU A 11 -2.55 3.00 11.27
CA LEU A 11 -2.88 2.02 12.31
C LEU A 11 -3.82 0.93 11.77
N THR A 12 -4.81 1.33 10.97
CA THR A 12 -5.76 0.41 10.33
C THR A 12 -5.04 -0.53 9.38
N GLU A 13 -4.12 0.00 8.57
CA GLU A 13 -3.27 -0.75 7.65
C GLU A 13 -2.42 -1.77 8.42
N LEU A 14 -1.72 -1.35 9.47
CA LEU A 14 -0.85 -2.20 10.27
C LEU A 14 -1.63 -3.35 10.94
N PHE A 15 -2.78 -3.04 11.54
CA PHE A 15 -3.64 -4.04 12.16
C PHE A 15 -4.17 -5.04 11.13
N SER A 16 -4.62 -4.55 9.98
CA SER A 16 -5.15 -5.39 8.89
C SER A 16 -4.07 -6.29 8.30
N LEU A 17 -2.83 -5.80 8.16
CA LEU A 17 -1.69 -6.60 7.71
C LEU A 17 -1.32 -7.68 8.74
N GLY A 18 -1.37 -7.35 10.03
CA GLY A 18 -1.18 -8.33 11.12
C GLY A 18 -2.24 -9.42 11.08
N LEU A 19 -3.51 -9.05 10.91
CA LEU A 19 -4.62 -9.99 10.77
C LEU A 19 -4.46 -10.88 9.52
N LEU A 20 -4.07 -10.30 8.38
CA LEU A 20 -3.82 -11.03 7.14
C LEU A 20 -2.68 -12.03 7.28
N SER A 21 -1.68 -11.72 8.11
CA SER A 21 -0.55 -12.61 8.41
C SER A 21 -0.95 -13.76 9.34
N ALA A 22 -1.95 -13.53 10.21
CA ALA A 22 -2.46 -14.55 11.12
C ALA A 22 -3.52 -15.48 10.48
N VAL A 23 -4.25 -14.99 9.47
CA VAL A 23 -5.39 -15.69 8.88
C VAL A 23 -5.06 -16.15 7.45
N THR A 24 -4.97 -17.45 7.27
CA THR A 24 -4.81 -18.06 5.95
C THR A 24 -6.15 -18.16 5.22
N SER A 25 -6.11 -18.05 3.89
CA SER A 25 -7.30 -18.15 3.02
C SER A 25 -8.03 -19.50 3.15
N ASN A 26 -7.30 -20.58 3.46
CA ASN A 26 -7.86 -21.92 3.64
C ASN A 26 -8.61 -22.09 4.97
N HIS A 27 -8.23 -21.36 6.02
CA HIS A 27 -8.85 -21.53 7.33
C HIS A 27 -10.11 -20.67 7.49
N ASN A 28 -10.05 -19.40 7.08
CA ASN A 28 -11.19 -18.49 7.23
C ASN A 28 -11.22 -17.47 6.08
N HIS A 29 -11.69 -17.91 4.91
CA HIS A 29 -11.75 -17.12 3.69
C HIS A 29 -12.49 -15.75 3.87
N PRO A 30 -13.66 -15.67 4.52
CA PRO A 30 -14.33 -14.38 4.74
C PRO A 30 -13.47 -13.37 5.50
N LEU A 31 -12.81 -13.83 6.57
CA LEU A 31 -11.95 -12.97 7.38
C LEU A 31 -10.68 -12.55 6.62
N HIS A 32 -10.11 -13.45 5.81
CA HIS A 32 -8.97 -13.14 4.95
C HIS A 32 -9.32 -12.05 3.93
N VAL A 33 -10.45 -12.17 3.22
CA VAL A 33 -10.92 -11.16 2.26
C VAL A 33 -11.18 -9.81 2.94
N PHE A 34 -11.78 -9.83 4.13
CA PHE A 34 -11.99 -8.62 4.91
C PHE A 34 -10.66 -7.94 5.30
N ALA A 35 -9.71 -8.71 5.82
CA ALA A 35 -8.39 -8.22 6.21
C ALA A 35 -7.62 -7.66 5.01
N PHE A 36 -7.60 -8.40 3.89
CA PHE A 36 -6.93 -7.99 2.65
C PHE A 36 -7.52 -6.69 2.08
N THR A 37 -8.85 -6.62 1.98
CA THR A 37 -9.54 -5.43 1.46
C THR A 37 -9.29 -4.22 2.36
N THR A 38 -9.39 -4.39 3.68
CA THR A 38 -9.17 -3.31 4.65
C THR A 38 -7.72 -2.82 4.60
N PHE A 39 -6.75 -3.74 4.56
CA PHE A 39 -5.33 -3.43 4.38
C PHE A 39 -5.12 -2.62 3.10
N GLN A 40 -5.65 -3.08 1.97
CA GLN A 40 -5.39 -2.49 0.67
C GLN A 40 -5.97 -1.07 0.53
N VAL A 41 -7.20 -0.86 1.04
CA VAL A 41 -7.85 0.45 1.02
C VAL A 41 -7.13 1.41 1.97
N SER A 42 -6.89 1.00 3.21
CA SER A 42 -6.20 1.84 4.19
C SER A 42 -4.78 2.21 3.74
N ALA A 43 -4.03 1.27 3.17
CA ALA A 43 -2.71 1.50 2.57
C ALA A 43 -2.73 2.54 1.45
N LEU A 44 -3.65 2.44 0.49
CA LEU A 44 -3.73 3.40 -0.62
C LEU A 44 -4.11 4.79 -0.12
N VAL A 45 -5.07 4.89 0.80
CA VAL A 45 -5.47 6.17 1.40
C VAL A 45 -4.29 6.76 2.18
N HIS A 46 -3.58 5.97 2.98
CA HIS A 46 -2.38 6.41 3.69
C HIS A 46 -1.31 6.93 2.73
N MET A 47 -0.97 6.18 1.68
CA MET A 47 0.00 6.60 0.66
C MET A 47 -0.39 7.91 -0.03
N MET A 48 -1.68 8.09 -0.35
CA MET A 48 -2.19 9.33 -0.96
C MET A 48 -2.12 10.52 0.00
N LEU A 49 -2.60 10.35 1.24
CA LEU A 49 -2.55 11.40 2.26
C LEU A 49 -1.11 11.81 2.58
N HIS A 50 -0.21 10.84 2.73
CA HIS A 50 1.20 11.09 2.96
C HIS A 50 1.82 11.87 1.78
N LEU A 51 1.56 11.50 0.52
CA LEU A 51 2.06 12.25 -0.65
C LEU A 51 1.48 13.67 -0.73
N TRP A 52 0.22 13.84 -0.35
CA TRP A 52 -0.42 15.16 -0.33
C TRP A 52 0.22 16.07 0.73
N MET A 53 0.40 15.56 1.96
CA MET A 53 1.11 16.28 3.02
C MET A 53 2.58 16.56 2.66
N TYR A 54 3.26 15.59 2.02
CA TYR A 54 4.65 15.73 1.60
C TYR A 54 4.83 16.77 0.49
N SER A 55 3.85 16.90 -0.42
CA SER A 55 3.89 17.93 -1.47
C SER A 55 3.50 19.31 -0.93
N GLY A 56 2.49 19.41 -0.06
CA GLY A 56 2.04 20.68 0.54
C GLY A 56 3.04 21.30 1.53
N SER A 57 3.91 20.50 2.14
CA SER A 57 4.91 20.98 3.09
C SER A 57 6.20 21.55 2.48
N GLY A 58 6.36 21.46 1.15
CA GLY A 58 7.56 21.95 0.46
C GLY A 58 8.82 21.07 0.62
N ILE A 59 8.78 20.01 1.44
CA ILE A 59 9.92 19.10 1.67
C ILE A 59 10.40 18.47 0.36
N ALA A 60 9.49 18.17 -0.56
CA ALA A 60 9.82 17.59 -1.87
C ALA A 60 10.82 18.43 -2.69
N VAL A 61 10.95 19.73 -2.38
CA VAL A 61 11.84 20.68 -3.08
C VAL A 61 13.11 20.95 -2.26
N ALA A 62 13.14 20.59 -0.97
CA ALA A 62 14.20 20.96 -0.02
C ALA A 62 15.59 20.37 -0.34
N SER A 63 15.67 19.09 -0.73
CA SER A 63 16.93 18.45 -1.16
C SER A 63 16.72 17.57 -2.40
N LYS A 64 17.83 17.31 -3.13
CA LYS A 64 17.88 16.32 -4.21
C LYS A 64 17.44 14.94 -3.71
N MET A 65 17.77 14.59 -2.47
CA MET A 65 17.36 13.31 -1.86
C MET A 65 15.85 13.28 -1.61
N CYS A 66 15.27 14.33 -1.03
CA CYS A 66 13.83 14.44 -0.81
C CYS A 66 13.04 14.35 -2.13
N ARG A 67 13.53 14.98 -3.19
CA ARG A 67 12.92 14.88 -4.52
C ARG A 67 12.98 13.45 -5.09
N LYS A 68 14.06 12.71 -4.80
CA LYS A 68 14.21 11.30 -5.18
C LYS A 68 13.24 10.42 -4.38
N SER A 69 13.15 10.60 -3.06
CA SER A 69 12.18 9.94 -2.18
C SER A 69 10.74 10.16 -2.68
N TYR A 70 10.36 11.41 -2.96
CA TYR A 70 9.04 11.76 -3.51
C TYR A 70 8.72 11.05 -4.83
N ARG A 71 9.71 10.96 -5.74
CA ARG A 71 9.53 10.24 -7.02
C ARG A 71 9.31 8.73 -6.79
N TYR A 72 10.01 8.11 -5.85
CA TYR A 72 9.79 6.71 -5.51
C TYR A 72 8.43 6.48 -4.87
N LYS A 73 8.06 7.26 -3.85
CA LYS A 73 6.73 7.20 -3.21
C LYS A 73 5.60 7.32 -4.24
N ARG A 74 5.71 8.25 -5.20
CA ARG A 74 4.73 8.40 -6.29
C ARG A 74 4.73 7.25 -7.30
N ARG A 75 5.89 6.60 -7.53
CA ARG A 75 5.95 5.37 -8.35
C ARG A 75 5.28 4.21 -7.64
N PHE A 76 5.55 4.00 -6.35
CA PHE A 76 4.93 2.93 -5.57
C PHE A 76 3.40 3.09 -5.51
N LEU A 77 2.88 4.29 -5.24
CA LEU A 77 1.43 4.52 -5.30
C LEU A 77 0.82 4.13 -6.66
N ARG A 78 1.42 4.56 -7.77
CA ARG A 78 0.91 4.22 -9.11
C ARG A 78 0.97 2.72 -9.39
N LEU A 79 2.06 2.06 -9.00
CA LEU A 79 2.18 0.61 -9.15
C LEU A 79 1.16 -0.13 -8.29
N SER A 80 0.92 0.31 -7.04
CA SER A 80 -0.11 -0.26 -6.17
C SER A 80 -1.51 -0.11 -6.76
N ILE A 81 -1.84 1.04 -7.37
CA ILE A 81 -3.13 1.22 -8.06
C ILE A 81 -3.26 0.27 -9.25
N LEU A 82 -2.21 0.15 -10.08
CA LEU A 82 -2.22 -0.76 -11.22
C LEU A 82 -2.35 -2.22 -10.78
N LEU A 83 -1.60 -2.62 -9.76
CA LEU A 83 -1.68 -3.97 -9.17
C LEU A 83 -3.04 -4.24 -8.55
N LEU A 84 -3.70 -3.24 -7.96
CA LEU A 84 -5.05 -3.38 -7.42
C LEU A 84 -6.03 -3.74 -8.54
N PHE A 85 -6.00 -3.00 -9.66
CA PHE A 85 -6.85 -3.31 -10.81
C PHE A 85 -6.56 -4.69 -11.38
N SER A 86 -5.28 -5.06 -11.53
CA SER A 86 -4.88 -6.40 -11.98
C SER A 86 -5.37 -7.50 -11.03
N CYS A 87 -5.25 -7.28 -9.72
CA CYS A 87 -5.72 -8.20 -8.68
C CYS A 87 -7.24 -8.38 -8.75
N SER A 88 -8.01 -7.28 -8.82
CA SER A 88 -9.47 -7.33 -8.95
C SER A 88 -9.91 -8.01 -10.25
N PHE A 89 -9.21 -7.76 -11.36
CA PHE A 89 -9.47 -8.43 -12.63
C PHE A 89 -9.20 -9.93 -12.55
N ALA A 90 -8.06 -10.34 -11.98
CA ALA A 90 -7.73 -11.74 -11.79
C ALA A 90 -8.74 -12.45 -10.88
N TYR A 91 -9.19 -11.80 -9.80
CA TYR A 91 -10.22 -12.30 -8.90
C TYR A 91 -11.56 -12.53 -9.64
N TYR A 92 -12.01 -11.54 -10.41
CA TYR A 92 -13.23 -11.66 -11.23
C TYR A 92 -13.11 -12.78 -12.27
N ARG A 93 -11.96 -12.89 -12.95
CA ARG A 93 -11.71 -13.91 -13.98
C ARG A 93 -11.65 -15.31 -13.38
N HIS A 94 -11.03 -15.46 -12.21
CA HIS A 94 -10.98 -16.71 -11.48
C HIS A 94 -12.39 -17.19 -11.13
N ASN A 95 -13.22 -16.32 -10.55
CA ASN A 95 -14.59 -16.65 -10.14
C ASN A 95 -15.56 -16.89 -11.31
N SER A 96 -15.30 -16.30 -12.48
CA SER A 96 -16.20 -16.41 -13.64
C SER A 96 -15.86 -17.55 -14.60
N ARG A 97 -14.56 -17.86 -14.83
CA ARG A 97 -14.15 -18.84 -15.86
C ARG A 97 -13.28 -19.99 -15.34
N CYS A 98 -12.87 -19.99 -14.06
CA CYS A 98 -12.04 -21.04 -13.45
C CYS A 98 -10.84 -21.48 -14.32
N GLU A 99 -10.21 -20.53 -15.00
CA GLU A 99 -9.06 -20.79 -15.87
C GLU A 99 -7.82 -21.15 -15.04
N ALA A 100 -7.03 -22.10 -15.53
CA ALA A 100 -5.77 -22.48 -14.90
C ALA A 100 -4.83 -21.26 -14.77
N TYR A 101 -4.02 -21.23 -13.71
CA TYR A 101 -3.04 -20.18 -13.39
C TYR A 101 -3.59 -18.80 -13.00
N VAL A 102 -4.87 -18.50 -13.21
CA VAL A 102 -5.45 -17.19 -12.84
C VAL A 102 -5.42 -16.98 -11.32
N TYR A 103 -5.63 -18.03 -10.54
CA TYR A 103 -5.48 -17.98 -9.08
C TYR A 103 -4.03 -17.66 -8.66
N SER A 104 -3.04 -18.24 -9.33
CA SER A 104 -1.63 -17.94 -9.06
C SER A 104 -1.26 -16.51 -9.42
N LEU A 105 -1.82 -15.98 -10.53
CA LEU A 105 -1.66 -14.58 -10.91
C LEU A 105 -2.30 -13.63 -9.88
N PHE A 106 -3.48 -13.97 -9.39
CA PHE A 106 -4.15 -13.25 -8.30
C PHE A 106 -3.26 -13.19 -7.05
N ALA A 107 -2.79 -14.34 -6.56
CA ALA A 107 -1.91 -14.42 -5.40
C ALA A 107 -0.60 -13.64 -5.60
N LEU A 108 -0.01 -13.70 -6.80
CA LEU A 108 1.16 -12.90 -7.15
C LEU A 108 0.88 -11.40 -7.03
N CYS A 109 -0.27 -10.93 -7.52
CA CYS A 109 -0.66 -9.53 -7.37
C CYS A 109 -0.84 -9.12 -5.91
N GLU A 110 -1.43 -9.97 -5.06
CA GLU A 110 -1.55 -9.71 -3.62
C GLU A 110 -0.18 -9.53 -2.95
N TYR A 111 0.78 -10.42 -3.24
CA TYR A 111 2.14 -10.30 -2.71
C TYR A 111 2.84 -9.03 -3.20
N LEU A 112 2.68 -8.69 -4.48
CA LEU A 112 3.26 -7.46 -5.04
C LEU A 112 2.66 -6.21 -4.41
N LEU A 113 1.36 -6.20 -4.09
CA LEU A 113 0.71 -5.10 -3.40
C LEU A 113 1.31 -4.87 -2.00
N VAL A 114 1.49 -5.94 -1.23
CA VAL A 114 2.16 -5.90 0.08
C VAL A 114 3.61 -5.43 -0.08
N ALA A 115 4.34 -5.91 -1.09
CA ALA A 115 5.71 -5.49 -1.35
C ALA A 115 5.81 -4.00 -1.69
N MET A 116 4.90 -3.47 -2.54
CA MET A 116 4.87 -2.03 -2.85
C MET A 116 4.58 -1.18 -1.61
N ASN A 117 3.72 -1.66 -0.71
CA ASN A 117 3.45 -1.02 0.56
C ASN A 117 4.73 -0.97 1.44
N VAL A 118 5.42 -2.10 1.61
CA VAL A 118 6.68 -2.17 2.35
C VAL A 118 7.75 -1.26 1.75
N PHE A 119 7.87 -1.22 0.42
CA PHE A 119 8.81 -0.32 -0.24
C PHE A 119 8.43 1.15 -0.10
N PHE A 120 7.14 1.48 -0.10
CA PHE A 120 6.67 2.83 0.18
C PHE A 120 7.10 3.27 1.58
N HIS A 121 6.83 2.46 2.61
CA HIS A 121 7.28 2.77 3.97
C HIS A 121 8.80 2.83 4.05
N GLY A 122 9.51 1.86 3.46
CA GLY A 122 10.97 1.79 3.41
C GLY A 122 11.68 3.00 2.79
N THR A 123 10.96 3.87 2.05
CA THR A 123 11.50 5.17 1.63
C THR A 123 11.84 6.10 2.80
N PHE A 124 11.36 5.82 4.02
CA PHE A 124 11.72 6.56 5.24
C PHE A 124 13.23 6.70 5.40
N LYS A 125 14.03 5.69 4.97
CA LYS A 125 15.49 5.72 5.04
C LYS A 125 16.09 6.94 4.34
N TYR A 126 15.48 7.38 3.25
CA TYR A 126 15.90 8.59 2.52
C TYR A 126 15.40 9.87 3.18
N ASP A 127 14.27 9.78 3.91
CA ASP A 127 13.67 10.92 4.59
C ASP A 127 14.47 11.30 5.86
N PHE A 128 14.94 10.33 6.66
CA PHE A 128 15.76 10.62 7.87
C PHE A 128 17.17 11.15 7.57
N ALA A 129 17.73 10.85 6.40
CA ALA A 129 19.10 11.24 6.09
C ALA A 129 19.23 12.76 5.86
N GLU A 130 18.21 13.43 5.29
CA GLU A 130 18.31 14.84 4.87
C GLU A 130 16.99 15.63 4.83
N CYS A 131 15.82 15.03 5.13
CA CYS A 131 14.52 15.70 5.02
C CYS A 131 13.90 15.88 6.41
N ASN A 132 13.77 17.12 6.91
CA ASN A 132 13.05 17.40 8.17
C ASN A 132 11.69 16.67 8.19
N VAL A 133 11.47 15.83 9.20
CA VAL A 133 10.52 14.71 9.14
C VAL A 133 9.12 15.13 9.60
N TYR A 134 8.10 14.89 8.77
CA TYR A 134 6.75 14.65 9.30
C TYR A 134 6.63 13.16 9.55
N LEU A 135 6.67 12.77 10.83
CA LEU A 135 6.12 11.49 11.26
C LEU A 135 4.60 11.59 11.10
N PHE A 136 3.98 10.48 10.70
CA PHE A 136 2.56 10.23 10.35
C PHE A 136 2.24 10.30 8.85
#